data_AF-A0A1G5DIT7-F1
#
_entry.id   AF-A0A1G5DIT7-F1
#
_cell.length_a   1.000
_cell.length_b   1.000
_cell.length_c   1.000
_cell.angle_alpha   90.00
_cell.angle_beta   90.00
_cell.angle_gamma   90.00
#
_symmetry.space_group_name_H-M   'P 1'
#
loop_
_entity.id
_entity.type
_entity.pdbx_description
1 polymer ?
#
loop_
_entity_poly.entity_id
_entity_poly.type
_entity_poly.pdbx_seq_one_letter_code
_entity_poly.pdbx_strand_id
1 'polypeptide(L)'
;MGLRSVDCTIFDQNLLTNRSIPSFMKYFQSRYLLLIIFTLLLISCNSKKNLTPEALEVNAIDVPPGTIKVNDTLYVDRVPVTNLMYNEFLDNLENYWSMKKHERMQFYPRYDLSQDTVFQPWTGNTRLYMEATYEDPKATVNKQLKLGEYSKNPRYSYHPVINISKFQAELFCLWRSDLSNAVYAIRSKSENKRARFPFKVNYRLPTQEEMLSVENELKGRERVRYYQDDIYSAMASTLTFKELQENGNMIILELKEIAQNGTYLPLFNVPLQFYDEAQLKTGFRCVCEVDKK
;
A
#
# COMPACT_ATOMS: atom_id res chain seq x y z
N MET A 1 16.86 -2.65 -51.64
CA MET A 1 16.44 -1.64 -52.65
C MET A 1 15.28 -0.89 -52.03
N GLY A 2 15.45 0.29 -51.43
CA GLY A 2 15.84 1.57 -52.05
C GLY A 2 14.71 2.55 -51.70
N LEU A 3 14.82 3.26 -50.58
CA LEU A 3 15.08 4.71 -50.52
C LEU A 3 14.08 5.57 -51.31
N ARG A 4 13.25 6.35 -50.59
CA ARG A 4 13.01 7.77 -50.92
C ARG A 4 12.85 8.60 -49.65
N SER A 5 13.89 9.38 -49.39
CA SER A 5 13.92 10.55 -48.53
C SER A 5 13.07 11.68 -49.14
N VAL A 6 12.50 12.52 -48.29
CA VAL A 6 11.92 13.80 -48.66
C VAL A 6 12.75 14.88 -47.99
N ASP A 7 13.49 15.62 -48.81
CA ASP A 7 14.26 16.81 -48.45
C ASP A 7 13.31 18.01 -48.28
N CYS A 8 13.48 18.76 -47.19
CA CYS A 8 12.87 20.07 -47.01
C CYS A 8 13.94 21.16 -47.17
N THR A 9 13.57 22.13 -47.99
CA THR A 9 14.31 23.29 -48.49
C THR A 9 14.73 24.28 -47.40
N ILE A 10 16.01 24.68 -47.48
CA ILE A 10 16.54 26.05 -47.65
C ILE A 10 15.82 27.16 -46.86
N PHE A 11 16.47 27.65 -45.81
CA PHE A 11 16.30 29.02 -45.33
C PHE A 11 17.65 29.76 -45.41
N ASP A 12 17.59 30.88 -46.10
CA ASP A 12 18.65 31.81 -46.46
C ASP A 12 18.85 32.82 -45.31
N GLN A 13 20.06 32.92 -44.75
CA GLN A 13 20.44 34.02 -43.86
C GLN A 13 21.93 34.37 -44.05
N ASN A 14 22.21 35.14 -45.10
CA ASN A 14 23.35 36.04 -45.14
C ASN A 14 22.95 37.37 -44.49
N LEU A 15 23.68 37.79 -43.44
CA LEU A 15 24.04 39.18 -43.10
C LEU A 15 24.31 39.27 -41.59
N LEU A 16 25.54 39.06 -41.14
CA LEU A 16 26.08 39.86 -40.03
C LEU A 16 27.58 40.07 -40.19
N THR A 17 27.85 41.32 -40.53
CA THR A 17 29.07 42.10 -40.57
C THR A 17 30.12 41.77 -39.50
N ASN A 18 31.34 41.57 -40.00
CA ASN A 18 32.60 41.65 -39.29
C ASN A 18 32.72 42.99 -38.52
N ARG A 19 32.73 42.94 -37.18
CA ARG A 19 33.24 44.03 -36.34
C ARG A 19 34.42 43.51 -35.52
N SER A 20 35.59 44.06 -35.80
CA SER A 20 36.82 43.85 -35.05
C SER A 20 36.67 44.36 -33.62
N ILE A 21 36.85 43.46 -32.66
CA ILE A 21 36.81 43.77 -31.22
C ILE A 21 38.16 44.38 -30.82
N PRO A 22 38.19 45.59 -30.22
CA PRO A 22 39.42 46.20 -29.74
C PRO A 22 40.06 45.37 -28.62
N SER A 23 41.39 45.23 -28.69
CA SER A 23 42.23 44.37 -27.85
C SER A 23 42.23 44.70 -26.34
N PHE A 24 41.57 45.78 -25.92
CA PHE A 24 41.49 46.21 -24.52
C PHE A 24 40.41 45.48 -23.70
N MET A 25 39.44 44.80 -24.33
CA MET A 25 38.37 44.06 -23.64
C MET A 25 38.67 42.59 -23.33
N LYS A 26 39.85 42.06 -23.70
CA LYS A 26 40.20 40.64 -23.47
C LYS A 26 40.61 40.33 -22.02
N TYR A 27 40.98 41.34 -21.24
CA TYR A 27 41.44 41.12 -19.85
C TYR A 27 40.31 41.18 -18.81
N PHE A 28 39.20 41.85 -19.11
CA PHE A 28 38.10 42.04 -18.17
C PHE A 28 37.06 40.91 -18.20
N GLN A 29 36.89 40.22 -19.34
CA GLN A 29 35.96 39.08 -19.46
C GLN A 29 36.50 37.78 -18.85
N SER A 30 37.82 37.61 -18.73
CA SER A 30 38.43 36.37 -18.23
C SER A 30 38.22 36.17 -16.72
N ARG A 31 38.20 37.26 -15.92
CA ARG A 31 38.00 37.18 -14.47
C ARG A 31 36.54 36.88 -14.07
N TYR A 32 35.57 37.41 -14.80
CA TYR A 32 34.16 37.12 -14.56
C TYR A 32 33.77 35.72 -15.02
N LEU A 33 34.36 35.20 -16.11
CA LEU A 33 34.14 33.83 -16.55
C LEU A 33 34.63 32.80 -15.52
N LEU A 34 35.80 33.03 -14.91
CA LEU A 34 36.31 32.19 -13.82
C LEU A 34 35.43 32.25 -12.56
N LEU A 35 34.89 33.42 -12.23
CA LEU A 35 33.97 33.59 -11.09
C LEU A 35 32.63 32.87 -11.30
N ILE A 36 32.09 32.88 -12.53
CA ILE A 36 30.86 32.17 -12.90
C ILE A 36 31.08 30.64 -12.92
N ILE A 37 32.24 30.17 -13.37
CA ILE A 37 32.59 28.74 -13.32
C ILE A 37 32.78 28.28 -11.86
N PHE A 38 33.36 29.12 -11.00
CA PHE A 38 33.54 28.81 -9.58
C PHE A 38 32.21 28.78 -8.81
N THR A 39 31.26 29.68 -9.12
CA THR A 39 29.92 29.65 -8.52
C THR A 39 29.07 28.46 -9.02
N LEU A 40 29.20 28.05 -10.29
CA LEU A 40 28.53 26.86 -10.80
C LEU A 40 29.06 25.55 -10.19
N LEU A 41 30.36 25.49 -9.85
CA LEU A 41 30.95 24.32 -9.16
C LEU A 41 30.49 24.21 -7.70
N LEU A 42 30.25 25.33 -7.01
CA LEU A 42 29.76 25.32 -5.62
C LEU A 42 28.28 24.90 -5.50
N ILE A 43 27.49 25.00 -6.56
CA ILE A 43 26.07 24.59 -6.57
C ILE A 43 25.92 23.07 -6.85
N SER A 44 26.98 22.38 -7.27
CA SER A 44 26.89 20.96 -7.68
C SER A 44 27.04 19.94 -6.55
N CYS A 45 27.35 20.35 -5.31
CA CYS A 45 27.41 19.45 -4.16
C CYS A 45 26.14 19.50 -3.31
N ASN A 46 24.97 19.26 -3.91
CA ASN A 46 23.83 18.75 -3.16
C ASN A 46 23.69 17.26 -3.47
N SER A 47 24.54 16.47 -2.81
CA SER A 47 24.45 15.01 -2.84
C SER A 47 23.09 14.62 -2.24
N LYS A 48 22.10 14.43 -3.11
CA LYS A 48 20.94 13.61 -2.76
C LYS A 48 21.51 12.28 -2.30
N LYS A 49 21.48 12.02 -1.00
CA LYS A 49 21.76 10.70 -0.44
C LYS A 49 20.75 9.75 -1.05
N ASN A 50 21.11 9.14 -2.17
CA ASN A 50 20.39 7.98 -2.68
C ASN A 50 20.54 6.92 -1.59
N LEU A 51 19.47 6.66 -0.84
CA LEU A 51 19.43 5.52 0.05
C LEU A 51 19.79 4.29 -0.79
N THR A 52 20.81 3.56 -0.34
CA THR A 52 21.16 2.29 -0.95
C THR A 52 19.94 1.35 -0.84
N PRO A 53 19.69 0.49 -1.83
CA PRO A 53 18.61 -0.49 -1.78
C PRO A 53 18.62 -1.31 -0.49
N GLU A 54 19.80 -1.57 0.05
CA GLU A 54 20.03 -2.32 1.30
C GLU A 54 19.56 -1.55 2.56
N ALA A 55 19.69 -0.21 2.61
CA ALA A 55 19.13 0.60 3.70
C ALA A 55 17.59 0.75 3.62
N LEU A 56 17.03 0.61 2.41
CA LEU A 56 15.60 0.52 2.17
C LEU A 56 15.06 -0.87 2.56
N GLU A 57 15.84 -1.92 2.33
CA GLU A 57 15.51 -3.30 2.70
C GLU A 57 15.53 -3.51 4.22
N VAL A 58 16.53 -2.97 4.93
CA VAL A 58 16.62 -3.09 6.40
C VAL A 58 15.44 -2.41 7.12
N ASN A 59 14.91 -1.31 6.58
CA ASN A 59 13.69 -0.69 7.12
C ASN A 59 12.40 -1.42 6.73
N ALA A 60 12.42 -2.22 5.66
CA ALA A 60 11.24 -2.95 5.17
C ALA A 60 11.03 -4.30 5.87
N ILE A 61 12.08 -4.93 6.40
CA ILE A 61 11.99 -6.26 7.04
C ILE A 61 11.24 -6.20 8.38
N ASP A 62 11.32 -5.08 9.10
CA ASP A 62 10.67 -4.87 10.40
C ASP A 62 9.20 -4.44 10.30
N VAL A 63 8.76 -4.00 9.12
CA VAL A 63 7.40 -3.48 8.91
C VAL A 63 6.51 -4.60 8.37
N PRO A 64 5.41 -4.96 9.07
CA PRO A 64 4.48 -5.95 8.55
C PRO A 64 3.96 -5.54 7.15
N PRO A 65 3.84 -6.49 6.21
CA PRO A 65 3.52 -6.16 4.82
C PRO A 65 2.16 -5.46 4.69
N GLY A 66 2.11 -4.42 3.85
CA GLY A 66 0.90 -3.61 3.63
C GLY A 66 0.60 -2.59 4.72
N THR A 67 1.43 -2.51 5.77
CA THR A 67 1.21 -1.59 6.90
C THR A 67 2.09 -0.34 6.84
N ILE A 68 1.76 0.62 7.68
CA ILE A 68 2.53 1.82 8.01
C ILE A 68 2.74 1.85 9.53
N LYS A 69 3.97 2.17 9.96
CA LYS A 69 4.33 2.30 11.37
C LYS A 69 3.66 3.52 12.01
N VAL A 70 2.88 3.29 13.06
CA VAL A 70 2.28 4.35 13.89
C VAL A 70 3.25 4.68 15.01
N ASN A 71 3.61 3.68 15.81
CA ASN A 71 4.61 3.80 16.87
C ASN A 71 5.47 2.53 16.92
N ASP A 72 6.20 2.29 18.02
CA ASP A 72 7.11 1.16 18.12
C ASP A 72 6.45 -0.21 18.20
N THR A 73 5.21 -0.29 18.68
CA THR A 73 4.48 -1.54 18.87
C THR A 73 3.24 -1.63 17.98
N LEU A 74 2.83 -0.54 17.33
CA LEU A 74 1.60 -0.47 16.55
C LEU A 74 1.86 -0.05 15.10
N TYR A 75 1.25 -0.80 14.19
CA TYR A 75 1.19 -0.54 12.77
C TYR A 75 -0.27 -0.56 12.32
N VAL A 76 -0.60 0.14 11.24
CA VAL A 76 -1.95 0.14 10.65
C VAL A 76 -1.86 -0.18 9.17
N ASP A 77 -2.88 -0.81 8.61
CA ASP A 77 -2.97 -0.98 7.17
C ASP A 77 -3.02 0.36 6.44
N ARG A 78 -2.23 0.45 5.36
CA ARG A 78 -2.16 1.66 4.53
C ARG A 78 -3.49 1.96 3.86
N VAL A 79 -4.20 0.94 3.40
CA VAL A 79 -5.53 1.06 2.78
C VAL A 79 -6.51 0.14 3.51
N PRO A 80 -7.83 0.35 3.39
CA PRO A 80 -8.79 -0.68 3.72
C PRO A 80 -8.47 -1.99 2.98
N VAL A 81 -8.78 -3.13 3.59
CA VAL A 81 -8.56 -4.46 3.00
C VAL A 81 -9.18 -4.49 1.62
N THR A 82 -8.46 -5.02 0.64
CA THR A 82 -8.90 -5.03 -0.75
C THR A 82 -9.58 -6.33 -1.14
N ASN A 83 -10.31 -6.33 -2.25
CA ASN A 83 -10.89 -7.54 -2.82
C ASN A 83 -9.81 -8.62 -3.07
N LEU A 84 -8.62 -8.25 -3.54
CA LEU A 84 -7.50 -9.18 -3.75
C LEU A 84 -7.07 -9.84 -2.43
N MET A 85 -6.84 -9.04 -1.39
CA MET A 85 -6.44 -9.53 -0.07
C MET A 85 -7.52 -10.45 0.53
N TYR A 86 -8.79 -10.04 0.43
CA TYR A 86 -9.90 -10.83 0.97
C TYR A 86 -10.11 -12.13 0.19
N ASN A 87 -9.94 -12.14 -1.13
CA ASN A 87 -10.03 -13.35 -1.93
C ASN A 87 -8.88 -14.33 -1.63
N GLU A 88 -7.67 -13.84 -1.34
CA GLU A 88 -6.57 -14.68 -0.84
C GLU A 88 -6.94 -15.34 0.49
N PHE A 89 -7.57 -14.59 1.40
CA PHE A 89 -8.09 -15.14 2.64
C PHE A 89 -9.15 -16.23 2.39
N LEU A 90 -10.11 -15.99 1.50
CA LEU A 90 -11.14 -16.98 1.15
C LEU A 90 -10.54 -18.26 0.57
N ASP A 91 -9.57 -18.15 -0.34
CA ASP A 91 -8.83 -19.31 -0.87
C ASP A 91 -8.10 -20.07 0.24
N ASN A 92 -7.51 -19.36 1.20
CA ASN A 92 -6.89 -19.98 2.36
C ASN A 92 -7.90 -20.70 3.24
N LEU A 93 -9.08 -20.13 3.49
CA LEU A 93 -10.12 -20.83 4.26
C LEU A 93 -10.58 -22.11 3.58
N GLU A 94 -10.64 -22.13 2.25
CA GLU A 94 -11.02 -23.31 1.48
C GLU A 94 -9.93 -24.39 1.51
N ASN A 95 -8.67 -23.98 1.39
CA ASN A 95 -7.58 -24.91 1.08
C ASN A 95 -6.59 -25.15 2.22
N TYR A 96 -6.28 -24.12 3.03
CA TYR A 96 -5.08 -24.11 3.86
C TYR A 96 -5.28 -23.71 5.32
N TRP A 97 -6.42 -23.14 5.74
CA TRP A 97 -6.59 -22.56 7.07
C TRP A 97 -7.96 -22.89 7.69
N SER A 98 -7.95 -23.08 9.01
CA SER A 98 -9.15 -23.35 9.82
C SER A 98 -8.88 -23.00 11.28
N MET A 99 -9.90 -22.88 12.13
CA MET A 99 -9.72 -22.65 13.57
C MET A 99 -8.85 -23.72 14.25
N LYS A 100 -9.02 -25.00 13.88
CA LYS A 100 -8.14 -26.08 14.36
C LYS A 100 -6.69 -25.88 13.93
N LYS A 101 -6.45 -25.28 12.75
CA LYS A 101 -5.10 -24.97 12.30
C LYS A 101 -4.54 -23.74 13.01
N HIS A 102 -5.34 -22.70 13.22
CA HIS A 102 -4.99 -21.55 14.05
C HIS A 102 -4.44 -21.98 15.42
N GLU A 103 -5.15 -22.87 16.12
CA GLU A 103 -4.70 -23.43 17.41
C GLU A 103 -3.33 -24.12 17.30
N ARG A 104 -3.12 -24.92 16.24
CA ARG A 104 -1.83 -25.59 16.00
C ARG A 104 -0.71 -24.61 15.66
N MET A 105 -1.02 -23.54 14.92
CA MET A 105 -0.05 -22.54 14.48
C MET A 105 0.56 -21.77 15.65
N GLN A 106 -0.13 -21.67 16.79
CA GLN A 106 0.43 -21.07 18.02
C GLN A 106 1.67 -21.81 18.54
N PHE A 107 1.86 -23.08 18.16
CA PHE A 107 2.98 -23.92 18.60
C PHE A 107 4.04 -24.13 17.52
N TYR A 108 3.94 -23.46 16.37
CA TYR A 108 4.95 -23.60 15.32
C TYR A 108 6.31 -23.05 15.76
N PRO A 109 7.41 -23.68 15.32
CA PRO A 109 8.74 -23.13 15.56
C PRO A 109 8.85 -21.75 14.91
N ARG A 110 9.58 -20.86 15.57
CA ARG A 110 9.69 -19.45 15.13
C ARG A 110 10.60 -19.27 13.93
N TYR A 111 11.37 -20.28 13.56
CA TYR A 111 12.27 -20.31 12.44
C TYR A 111 12.40 -21.75 11.95
N ASP A 112 12.89 -21.92 10.73
CA ASP A 112 13.05 -23.18 10.02
C ASP A 112 11.74 -24.00 9.89
N LEU A 113 10.61 -23.28 9.80
CA LEU A 113 9.33 -23.89 9.51
C LEU A 113 9.30 -24.33 8.03
N SER A 114 8.85 -25.56 7.78
CA SER A 114 8.60 -26.03 6.41
C SER A 114 7.35 -25.35 5.85
N GLN A 115 7.43 -24.93 4.58
CA GLN A 115 6.28 -24.38 3.87
C GLN A 115 5.13 -25.39 3.80
N ASP A 116 5.43 -26.68 3.63
CA ASP A 116 4.43 -27.74 3.56
C ASP A 116 3.69 -27.94 4.89
N THR A 117 4.26 -27.54 6.02
CA THR A 117 3.53 -27.55 7.30
C THR A 117 2.38 -26.54 7.29
N VAL A 118 2.55 -25.42 6.59
CA VAL A 118 1.59 -24.32 6.53
C VAL A 118 0.64 -24.48 5.35
N PHE A 119 1.11 -24.88 4.18
CA PHE A 119 0.33 -24.91 2.93
C PHE A 119 0.02 -26.33 2.45
N GLN A 120 -0.38 -27.20 3.38
CA GLN A 120 -0.99 -28.49 3.06
C GLN A 120 -2.37 -28.31 2.40
N PRO A 121 -2.57 -28.73 1.14
CA PRO A 121 -3.85 -28.60 0.45
C PRO A 121 -4.99 -29.33 1.16
N TRP A 122 -6.21 -28.86 0.97
CA TRP A 122 -7.46 -29.45 1.49
C TRP A 122 -7.51 -29.60 3.02
N THR A 123 -6.76 -28.76 3.74
CA THR A 123 -6.81 -28.66 5.22
C THR A 123 -7.65 -27.48 5.71
N GLY A 124 -8.30 -26.78 4.77
CA GLY A 124 -9.25 -25.71 5.05
C GLY A 124 -10.56 -26.20 5.68
N ASN A 125 -11.49 -25.28 5.90
CA ASN A 125 -12.79 -25.56 6.48
C ASN A 125 -13.90 -24.99 5.59
N THR A 126 -14.55 -25.85 4.81
CA THR A 126 -15.64 -25.47 3.88
C THR A 126 -16.77 -24.72 4.58
N ARG A 127 -17.14 -25.10 5.81
CA ARG A 127 -18.19 -24.40 6.56
C ARG A 127 -17.76 -22.98 6.90
N LEU A 128 -16.54 -22.81 7.39
CA LEU A 128 -16.00 -21.50 7.74
C LEU A 128 -15.80 -20.63 6.48
N TYR A 129 -15.37 -21.23 5.37
CA TYR A 129 -15.33 -20.57 4.06
C TYR A 129 -16.72 -20.06 3.63
N MET A 130 -17.76 -20.91 3.74
CA MET A 130 -19.13 -20.51 3.41
C MET A 130 -19.62 -19.34 4.28
N GLU A 131 -19.27 -19.35 5.57
CA GLU A 131 -19.61 -18.29 6.52
C GLU A 131 -18.81 -17.00 6.28
N ALA A 132 -17.58 -17.13 5.80
CA ALA A 132 -16.72 -16.00 5.46
C ALA A 132 -17.01 -15.39 4.08
N THR A 133 -17.75 -16.11 3.24
CA THR A 133 -18.17 -15.63 1.91
C THR A 133 -19.25 -14.57 2.06
N TYR A 134 -19.31 -13.61 1.13
CA TYR A 134 -20.28 -12.52 1.11
C TYR A 134 -21.72 -13.01 1.34
N GLU A 135 -22.37 -12.48 2.38
CA GLU A 135 -23.73 -12.88 2.77
C GLU A 135 -24.78 -12.48 1.72
N ASP A 136 -24.65 -11.27 1.14
CA ASP A 136 -25.52 -10.80 0.07
C ASP A 136 -24.74 -10.07 -1.04
N PRO A 137 -24.34 -10.79 -2.11
CA PRO A 137 -23.71 -10.17 -3.26
C PRO A 137 -24.59 -9.11 -3.94
N LYS A 138 -25.93 -9.15 -3.78
CA LYS A 138 -26.82 -8.15 -4.39
C LYS A 138 -26.68 -6.78 -3.74
N ALA A 139 -26.26 -6.70 -2.48
CA ALA A 139 -25.97 -5.44 -1.79
C ALA A 139 -24.81 -4.64 -2.44
N THR A 140 -23.99 -5.30 -3.28
CA THR A 140 -22.90 -4.69 -4.05
C THR A 140 -23.31 -4.28 -5.48
N VAL A 141 -24.52 -4.62 -5.91
CA VAL A 141 -25.05 -4.31 -7.24
C VAL A 141 -25.53 -2.86 -7.27
N ASN A 142 -25.12 -2.13 -8.30
CA ASN A 142 -25.65 -0.80 -8.62
C ASN A 142 -25.83 -0.68 -10.14
N LYS A 143 -26.12 0.53 -10.66
CA LYS A 143 -26.31 0.73 -12.11
C LYS A 143 -25.06 0.37 -12.93
N GLN A 144 -23.89 0.38 -12.32
CA GLN A 144 -22.57 0.18 -12.94
C GLN A 144 -21.97 -1.21 -12.66
N LEU A 145 -22.47 -1.93 -11.65
CA LEU A 145 -21.92 -3.21 -11.18
C LEU A 145 -22.97 -4.32 -11.24
N LYS A 146 -22.69 -5.39 -11.97
CA LYS A 146 -23.53 -6.60 -11.93
C LYS A 146 -23.17 -7.48 -10.74
N LEU A 147 -24.05 -8.43 -10.45
CA LEU A 147 -23.92 -9.35 -9.33
C LEU A 147 -22.61 -10.14 -9.39
N GLY A 148 -21.82 -10.09 -8.32
CA GLY A 148 -20.55 -10.82 -8.20
C GLY A 148 -19.40 -10.28 -9.05
N GLU A 149 -19.60 -9.19 -9.80
CA GLU A 149 -18.51 -8.57 -10.56
C GLU A 149 -17.54 -7.82 -9.64
N TYR A 150 -18.00 -7.18 -8.57
CA TYR A 150 -17.11 -6.35 -7.76
C TYR A 150 -15.99 -7.14 -7.08
N SER A 151 -16.32 -8.21 -6.35
CA SER A 151 -15.32 -8.95 -5.59
C SER A 151 -14.45 -9.87 -6.45
N LYS A 152 -14.95 -10.36 -7.59
CA LYS A 152 -14.25 -11.38 -8.40
C LYS A 152 -13.60 -10.83 -9.67
N ASN A 153 -14.00 -9.66 -10.17
CA ASN A 153 -13.45 -9.12 -11.40
C ASN A 153 -12.05 -8.51 -11.15
N PRO A 154 -11.02 -8.88 -11.94
CA PRO A 154 -9.67 -8.33 -11.81
C PRO A 154 -9.58 -6.81 -11.81
N ARG A 155 -10.52 -6.11 -12.47
CA ARG A 155 -10.56 -4.64 -12.49
C ARG A 155 -10.70 -4.04 -11.09
N TYR A 156 -11.38 -4.74 -10.19
CA TYR A 156 -11.68 -4.30 -8.83
C TYR A 156 -10.77 -4.93 -7.77
N SER A 157 -9.72 -5.67 -8.15
CA SER A 157 -8.83 -6.37 -7.22
C SER A 157 -8.24 -5.46 -6.14
N TYR A 158 -7.85 -4.23 -6.48
CA TYR A 158 -7.26 -3.28 -5.52
C TYR A 158 -8.28 -2.35 -4.85
N HIS A 159 -9.56 -2.49 -5.16
CA HIS A 159 -10.62 -1.71 -4.52
C HIS A 159 -10.93 -2.28 -3.13
N PRO A 160 -11.45 -1.46 -2.19
CA PRO A 160 -11.79 -1.93 -0.85
C PRO A 160 -12.82 -3.06 -0.90
N VAL A 161 -12.65 -4.08 -0.07
CA VAL A 161 -13.71 -5.04 0.18
C VAL A 161 -14.82 -4.36 1.00
N ILE A 162 -16.07 -4.64 0.65
CA ILE A 162 -17.23 -4.00 1.23
C ILE A 162 -18.32 -5.02 1.57
N ASN A 163 -19.29 -4.58 2.39
CA ASN A 163 -20.46 -5.35 2.82
C ASN A 163 -20.09 -6.69 3.47
N ILE A 164 -19.06 -6.65 4.32
CA ILE A 164 -18.68 -7.78 5.15
C ILE A 164 -19.18 -7.59 6.59
N SER A 165 -19.38 -8.69 7.30
CA SER A 165 -19.74 -8.65 8.71
C SER A 165 -18.52 -8.39 9.60
N LYS A 166 -18.77 -7.98 10.85
CA LYS A 166 -17.69 -7.82 11.84
C LYS A 166 -16.94 -9.14 12.09
N PHE A 167 -17.68 -10.25 12.17
CA PHE A 167 -17.08 -11.58 12.33
C PHE A 167 -16.12 -11.92 11.18
N GLN A 168 -16.53 -11.65 9.93
CA GLN A 168 -15.70 -11.83 8.75
C GLN A 168 -14.40 -11.02 8.81
N ALA A 169 -14.52 -9.75 9.23
CA ALA A 169 -13.39 -8.84 9.38
C ALA A 169 -12.41 -9.30 10.48
N GLU A 170 -12.93 -9.74 11.63
CA GLU A 170 -12.13 -10.30 12.73
C GLU A 170 -11.42 -11.59 12.30
N LEU A 171 -12.12 -12.48 11.58
CA LEU A 171 -11.55 -13.72 11.08
C LEU A 171 -10.43 -13.48 10.07
N PHE A 172 -10.57 -12.47 9.21
CA PHE A 172 -9.50 -12.04 8.30
C PHE A 172 -8.26 -11.58 9.08
N CYS A 173 -8.43 -10.70 10.08
CA CYS A 173 -7.28 -10.24 10.87
C CYS A 173 -6.62 -11.40 11.63
N LEU A 174 -7.40 -12.35 12.15
CA LEU A 174 -6.88 -13.55 12.80
C LEU A 174 -6.04 -14.40 11.84
N TRP A 175 -6.57 -14.73 10.66
CA TRP A 175 -5.85 -15.47 9.62
C TRP A 175 -4.54 -14.76 9.23
N ARG A 176 -4.58 -13.43 9.05
CA ARG A 176 -3.40 -12.65 8.66
C ARG A 176 -2.31 -12.68 9.74
N SER A 177 -2.68 -12.76 11.02
CA SER A 177 -1.75 -12.94 12.14
C SER A 177 -1.01 -14.26 12.03
N ASP A 178 -1.75 -15.35 11.84
CA ASP A 178 -1.18 -16.69 11.72
C ASP A 178 -0.24 -16.78 10.52
N LEU A 179 -0.71 -16.32 9.36
CA LEU A 179 0.05 -16.42 8.12
C LEU A 179 1.32 -15.56 8.16
N SER A 180 1.24 -14.33 8.70
CA SER A 180 2.40 -13.46 8.82
C SER A 180 3.49 -14.07 9.72
N ASN A 181 3.11 -14.58 10.89
CA ASN A 181 4.05 -15.25 11.79
C ASN A 181 4.68 -16.50 11.16
N ALA A 182 3.87 -17.30 10.46
CA ALA A 182 4.35 -18.50 9.77
C ALA A 182 5.30 -18.17 8.62
N VAL A 183 5.01 -17.14 7.82
CA VAL A 183 5.89 -16.67 6.74
C VAL A 183 7.23 -16.19 7.29
N TYR A 184 7.25 -15.46 8.42
CA TYR A 184 8.51 -15.10 9.08
C TYR A 184 9.32 -16.33 9.49
N ALA A 185 8.66 -17.36 10.01
CA ALA A 185 9.31 -18.61 10.38
C ALA A 185 9.84 -19.40 9.17
N ILE A 186 9.09 -19.45 8.06
CA ILE A 186 9.52 -20.12 6.81
C ILE A 186 10.75 -19.43 6.21
N ARG A 187 10.73 -18.10 6.16
CA ARG A 187 11.81 -17.27 5.58
C ARG A 187 13.08 -17.28 6.43
N SER A 188 12.95 -17.52 7.73
CA SER A 188 14.06 -17.52 8.67
C SER A 188 14.59 -18.94 8.87
N LYS A 189 15.69 -19.33 8.22
CA LYS A 189 16.29 -20.67 8.39
C LYS A 189 17.16 -20.83 9.63
N SER A 190 17.32 -19.77 10.43
CA SER A 190 18.09 -19.79 11.67
C SER A 190 17.62 -18.68 12.59
N GLU A 191 17.99 -18.77 13.87
CA GLU A 191 17.67 -17.77 14.89
C GLU A 191 18.20 -16.38 14.52
N ASN A 192 19.42 -16.29 13.96
CA ASN A 192 20.02 -15.03 13.52
C ASN A 192 19.22 -14.37 12.38
N LYS A 193 18.71 -15.16 11.42
CA LYS A 193 17.82 -14.63 10.38
C LYS A 193 16.48 -14.21 10.98
N ARG A 194 15.97 -14.97 11.94
CA ARG A 194 14.70 -14.69 12.61
C ARG A 194 14.71 -13.41 13.44
N ALA A 195 15.87 -13.05 13.98
CA ALA A 195 16.06 -11.84 14.76
C ALA A 195 15.80 -10.54 13.97
N ARG A 196 15.77 -10.60 12.64
CA ARG A 196 15.46 -9.46 11.76
C ARG A 196 13.97 -9.17 11.62
N PHE A 197 13.10 -10.02 12.14
CA PHE A 197 11.65 -9.87 12.05
C PHE A 197 11.05 -9.64 13.44
N PRO A 198 9.87 -8.99 13.53
CA PRO A 198 9.04 -8.90 14.73
C PRO A 198 8.98 -10.19 15.55
N PHE A 199 9.03 -10.13 16.89
CA PHE A 199 9.01 -11.36 17.69
C PHE A 199 7.73 -12.15 17.45
N LYS A 200 6.60 -11.44 17.50
CA LYS A 200 5.27 -11.91 17.15
C LYS A 200 4.51 -10.72 16.57
N VAL A 201 3.60 -11.02 15.65
CA VAL A 201 2.63 -10.03 15.14
C VAL A 201 1.21 -10.48 15.43
N ASN A 202 0.36 -9.53 15.79
CA ASN A 202 -1.06 -9.75 16.06
C ASN A 202 -1.89 -8.71 15.31
N TYR A 203 -2.60 -9.13 14.28
CA TYR A 203 -3.56 -8.31 13.58
C TYR A 203 -4.94 -8.43 14.23
N ARG A 204 -5.59 -7.30 14.41
CA ARG A 204 -6.96 -7.20 14.91
C ARG A 204 -7.67 -6.01 14.29
N LEU A 205 -8.99 -5.97 14.43
CA LEU A 205 -9.71 -4.73 14.21
C LEU A 205 -9.22 -3.68 15.23
N PRO A 206 -9.11 -2.40 14.83
CA PRO A 206 -8.87 -1.32 15.76
C PRO A 206 -10.15 -0.94 16.52
N THR A 207 -10.00 -0.21 17.62
CA THR A 207 -11.13 0.53 18.20
C THR A 207 -11.35 1.85 17.44
N GLN A 208 -12.53 2.46 17.59
CA GLN A 208 -12.80 3.76 16.97
C GLN A 208 -11.83 4.85 17.48
N GLU A 209 -11.56 4.87 18.79
CA GLU A 209 -10.63 5.82 19.40
C GLU A 209 -9.19 5.60 18.93
N GLU A 210 -8.76 4.34 18.81
CA GLU A 210 -7.45 3.99 18.27
C GLU A 210 -7.29 4.49 16.83
N MET A 211 -8.31 4.32 15.98
CA MET A 211 -8.27 4.86 14.61
C MET A 211 -8.15 6.39 14.57
N LEU A 212 -8.88 7.10 15.42
CA LEU A 212 -8.76 8.56 15.53
C LEU A 212 -7.35 8.98 15.98
N SER A 213 -6.77 8.27 16.94
CA SER A 213 -5.39 8.50 17.39
C SER A 213 -4.38 8.23 16.28
N VAL A 214 -4.55 7.13 15.53
CA VAL A 214 -3.69 6.74 14.41
C VAL A 214 -3.74 7.79 13.30
N GLU A 215 -4.93 8.24 12.92
CA GLU A 215 -5.10 9.27 11.90
C GLU A 215 -4.41 10.58 12.32
N ASN A 216 -4.65 11.05 13.55
CA ASN A 216 -4.04 12.27 14.07
C ASN A 216 -2.50 12.19 14.08
N GLU A 217 -1.95 11.08 14.55
CA GLU A 217 -0.49 10.85 14.59
C GLU A 217 0.11 10.88 13.18
N LEU A 218 -0.49 10.15 12.24
CA LEU A 218 0.02 10.07 10.87
C LEU A 218 -0.21 11.38 10.10
N LYS A 219 -1.27 12.12 10.41
CA LYS A 219 -1.54 13.46 9.84
C LYS A 219 -0.49 14.46 10.29
N GLY A 220 -0.08 14.43 11.57
CA GLY A 220 1.04 15.24 12.08
C GLY A 220 2.38 14.93 11.42
N ARG A 221 2.52 13.75 10.82
CA ARG A 221 3.70 13.31 10.04
C ARG A 221 3.52 13.48 8.53
N GLU A 222 2.44 14.10 8.08
CA GLU A 222 2.06 14.26 6.66
C GLU A 222 1.87 12.94 5.89
N ARG A 223 1.62 11.83 6.59
CA ARG A 223 1.49 10.47 6.05
C ARG A 223 0.05 10.00 5.87
N VAL A 224 -0.91 10.94 5.84
CA VAL A 224 -2.32 10.66 5.54
C VAL A 224 -2.68 11.31 4.20
N ARG A 225 -3.45 10.59 3.38
CA ARG A 225 -4.04 11.09 2.14
C ARG A 225 -5.52 10.71 2.11
N TYR A 226 -6.36 11.67 1.78
CA TYR A 226 -7.79 11.46 1.57
C TYR A 226 -8.04 11.25 0.09
N TYR A 227 -8.83 10.22 -0.24
CA TYR A 227 -9.24 9.90 -1.59
C TYR A 227 -10.77 9.84 -1.63
N GLN A 228 -11.36 10.89 -2.21
CA GLN A 228 -12.80 11.17 -2.22
C GLN A 228 -13.37 11.02 -3.63
N ASP A 229 -13.29 9.80 -4.17
CA ASP A 229 -13.86 9.44 -5.47
C ASP A 229 -14.71 8.17 -5.32
N ASP A 230 -15.47 7.83 -6.36
CA ASP A 230 -16.30 6.64 -6.41
C ASP A 230 -15.46 5.36 -6.22
N ILE A 231 -15.70 4.64 -5.13
CA ILE A 231 -15.08 3.34 -4.84
C ILE A 231 -15.54 2.23 -5.80
N TYR A 232 -16.46 2.54 -6.72
CA TYR A 232 -16.88 1.68 -7.81
C TYR A 232 -16.48 2.19 -9.19
N SER A 233 -15.86 3.39 -9.29
CA SER A 233 -15.50 3.94 -10.58
C SER A 233 -14.40 3.08 -11.19
N ALA A 234 -14.84 2.24 -12.10
CA ALA A 234 -14.01 1.47 -12.99
C ALA A 234 -13.03 2.37 -13.76
N MET A 235 -13.36 3.67 -13.96
CA MET A 235 -12.54 4.66 -14.67
C MET A 235 -11.34 5.15 -13.85
N ALA A 236 -11.39 5.08 -12.51
CA ALA A 236 -10.16 5.02 -11.74
C ALA A 236 -9.48 3.71 -12.15
N SER A 237 -8.48 3.81 -13.02
CA SER A 237 -7.82 2.63 -13.56
C SER A 237 -7.36 1.74 -12.39
N THR A 238 -7.32 0.42 -12.59
CA THR A 238 -6.77 -0.52 -11.58
C THR A 238 -5.41 -0.07 -11.04
N LEU A 239 -4.67 0.73 -11.81
CA LEU A 239 -3.43 1.40 -11.43
C LEU A 239 -3.62 2.42 -10.30
N THR A 240 -4.70 3.21 -10.28
CA THR A 240 -4.95 4.23 -9.25
C THR A 240 -5.03 3.61 -7.85
N PHE A 241 -5.89 2.60 -7.66
CA PHE A 241 -6.00 1.94 -6.36
C PHE A 241 -4.75 1.12 -5.99
N LYS A 242 -4.00 0.65 -6.99
CA LYS A 242 -2.70 0.01 -6.76
C LYS A 242 -1.65 1.03 -6.29
N GLU A 243 -1.57 2.20 -6.94
CA GLU A 243 -0.68 3.30 -6.57
C GLU A 243 -0.97 3.82 -5.16
N LEU A 244 -2.25 3.88 -4.78
CA LEU A 244 -2.66 4.23 -3.41
C LEU A 244 -2.07 3.28 -2.36
N GLN A 245 -1.89 1.99 -2.68
CA GLN A 245 -1.25 1.03 -1.78
C GLN A 245 0.27 1.19 -1.71
N GLU A 246 0.88 1.59 -2.82
CA GLU A 246 2.33 1.67 -2.99
C GLU A 246 2.91 3.02 -2.54
N ASN A 247 2.09 4.07 -2.42
CA ASN A 247 2.57 5.43 -2.11
C ASN A 247 3.11 5.66 -0.68
N GLY A 248 3.01 4.65 0.20
CA GLY A 248 3.56 4.70 1.56
C GLY A 248 2.78 5.55 2.57
N ASN A 249 1.63 6.11 2.19
CA ASN A 249 0.72 6.85 3.07
C ASN A 249 -0.42 5.96 3.57
N MET A 250 -1.05 6.37 4.66
CA MET A 250 -2.36 5.89 5.04
C MET A 250 -3.42 6.60 4.18
N ILE A 251 -4.25 5.81 3.50
CA ILE A 251 -5.32 6.26 2.63
C ILE A 251 -6.63 6.19 3.39
N ILE A 252 -7.35 7.29 3.36
CA ILE A 252 -8.71 7.43 3.85
C ILE A 252 -9.65 7.51 2.66
N LEU A 253 -10.69 6.67 2.64
CA LEU A 253 -11.72 6.63 1.61
C LEU A 253 -13.07 7.13 2.17
N GLU A 254 -14.00 7.48 1.28
CA GLU A 254 -15.41 7.69 1.64
C GLU A 254 -16.12 6.37 1.94
N LEU A 255 -15.79 5.78 3.09
CA LEU A 255 -16.24 4.47 3.52
C LEU A 255 -16.35 4.42 5.05
N LYS A 256 -17.35 3.67 5.55
CA LYS A 256 -17.46 3.29 6.96
C LYS A 256 -16.51 2.13 7.21
N GLU A 257 -15.71 2.17 8.27
CA GLU A 257 -14.81 1.08 8.63
C GLU A 257 -15.27 0.36 9.88
N ILE A 258 -15.32 -0.97 9.83
CA ILE A 258 -15.65 -1.80 10.98
C ILE A 258 -14.56 -1.64 12.04
N ALA A 259 -14.97 -1.35 13.27
CA ALA A 259 -14.11 -1.30 14.45
C ALA A 259 -14.56 -2.35 15.48
N GLN A 260 -13.71 -2.62 16.48
CA GLN A 260 -14.04 -3.55 17.57
C GLN A 260 -15.29 -3.12 18.34
N ASN A 261 -15.44 -1.81 18.59
CA ASN A 261 -16.50 -1.25 19.42
C ASN A 261 -17.53 -0.44 18.63
N GLY A 262 -17.62 -0.64 17.31
CA GLY A 262 -18.60 0.05 16.47
C GLY A 262 -18.08 0.27 15.06
N THR A 263 -18.18 1.51 14.59
CA THR A 263 -17.80 1.92 13.24
C THR A 263 -16.94 3.17 13.32
N TYR A 264 -15.81 3.16 12.62
CA TYR A 264 -14.98 4.33 12.40
C TYR A 264 -15.44 5.07 11.14
N LEU A 265 -15.65 6.38 11.27
CA LEU A 265 -16.02 7.28 10.19
C LEU A 265 -14.85 8.25 9.94
N PRO A 266 -13.97 7.96 8.98
CA PRO A 266 -12.70 8.68 8.82
C PRO A 266 -12.84 10.12 8.29
N LEU A 267 -14.03 10.51 7.82
CA LEU A 267 -14.29 11.82 7.21
C LEU A 267 -15.36 12.62 7.96
N PHE A 268 -15.59 12.38 9.26
CA PHE A 268 -16.69 13.01 10.01
C PHE A 268 -16.65 14.55 10.07
N ASN A 269 -15.48 15.16 9.83
CA ASN A 269 -15.29 16.62 9.84
C ASN A 269 -15.03 17.23 8.44
N VAL A 270 -15.08 16.42 7.38
CA VAL A 270 -14.83 16.86 6.00
C VAL A 270 -16.06 16.53 5.18
N PRO A 271 -16.59 17.46 4.36
CA PRO A 271 -17.73 17.15 3.52
C PRO A 271 -17.39 16.00 2.58
N LEU A 272 -18.30 15.02 2.52
CA LEU A 272 -18.25 13.96 1.51
C LEU A 272 -18.45 14.59 0.13
N GLN A 273 -17.67 14.15 -0.85
CA GLN A 273 -17.70 14.66 -2.22
C GLN A 273 -18.51 13.78 -3.14
N PHE A 274 -18.50 12.46 -2.93
CA PHE A 274 -19.10 11.51 -3.86
C PHE A 274 -20.35 10.82 -3.30
N TYR A 275 -20.35 10.46 -2.02
CA TYR A 275 -21.47 9.75 -1.39
C TYR A 275 -22.18 10.59 -0.33
N ASP A 276 -23.48 10.35 -0.16
CA ASP A 276 -24.17 10.74 1.08
C ASP A 276 -23.81 9.77 2.22
N GLU A 277 -23.92 10.20 3.48
CA GLU A 277 -23.60 9.35 4.64
C GLU A 277 -24.41 8.04 4.69
N ALA A 278 -25.64 8.08 4.19
CA ALA A 278 -26.51 6.90 4.06
C ALA A 278 -26.07 5.92 2.96
N GLN A 279 -25.28 6.39 2.00
CA GLN A 279 -24.78 5.60 0.87
C GLN A 279 -23.41 4.97 1.14
N LEU A 280 -22.68 5.49 2.14
CA LEU A 280 -21.37 4.97 2.54
C LEU A 280 -21.44 3.46 2.83
N LYS A 281 -20.61 2.72 2.11
CA LYS A 281 -20.45 1.28 2.30
C LYS A 281 -19.57 0.99 3.50
N THR A 282 -19.67 -0.24 3.98
CA THR A 282 -18.87 -0.71 5.12
C THR A 282 -17.74 -1.59 4.60
N GLY A 283 -16.50 -1.19 4.85
CA GLY A 283 -15.29 -2.00 4.69
C GLY A 283 -14.54 -2.08 6.01
N PHE A 284 -13.26 -2.41 5.98
CA PHE A 284 -12.46 -2.51 7.22
C PHE A 284 -10.97 -2.45 6.92
N ARG A 285 -10.19 -2.27 8.00
CA ARG A 285 -8.75 -2.46 8.00
C ARG A 285 -8.30 -3.09 9.31
N CYS A 286 -7.13 -3.70 9.32
CA CYS A 286 -6.53 -4.21 10.56
C CYS A 286 -5.48 -3.21 11.08
N VAL A 287 -5.29 -3.21 12.40
CA VAL A 287 -4.03 -2.79 13.02
C VAL A 287 -3.21 -4.01 13.36
N CYS A 288 -1.90 -3.85 13.42
CA CYS A 288 -0.94 -4.89 13.73
C CYS A 288 -0.11 -4.48 14.95
N GLU A 289 -0.28 -5.23 16.03
CA GLU A 289 0.55 -5.14 17.22
C GLU A 289 1.80 -6.00 17.02
N VAL A 290 2.93 -5.46 17.44
CA VAL A 290 4.24 -6.08 17.28
C VAL A 290 4.92 -6.19 18.63
N ASP A 291 5.22 -7.43 19.02
CA ASP A 291 6.12 -7.70 20.13
C ASP A 291 7.56 -7.52 19.65
N LYS A 292 8.29 -6.59 20.27
CA LYS A 292 9.74 -6.46 20.07
C LYS A 292 10.47 -7.31 21.12
N LYS A 293 11.68 -7.75 20.75
CA LYS A 293 12.58 -8.45 21.67
C LYS A 293 12.99 -7.56 22.83
#